data_AF-B7GDY3-F1
#
_entry.id   AF-B7GDY3-F1
#
_cell.length_a   1.000
_cell.length_b   1.000
_cell.length_c   1.000
_cell.angle_alpha   90.00
_cell.angle_beta   90.00
_cell.angle_gamma   90.00
#
_symmetry.space_group_name_H-M   'P 1'
#
loop_
_entity.id
_entity.type
_entity.pdbx_description
1 polymer ?
#
loop_
_entity_poly.entity_id
_entity_poly.type
_entity_poly.pdbx_seq_one_letter_code
_entity_poly.pdbx_strand_id
1 'polypeptide(L)'
;MLAAEEENDNEVRRIDQQNINKFARLNARLHEVRAERANLQKQLERLDDASTELMMGSGDTVWMMLGEAFLATSEDDATEFCEGQVEKMQSRVERLKGEETTIVDEQAELKKILYGRFGKSINLEDS
;
A
#
# COMPACT_ATOMS: atom_id res chain seq x y z
N MET A 1 31.43 37.79 -16.08
CA MET A 1 31.31 37.56 -14.63
C MET A 1 30.76 36.15 -14.47
N LEU A 2 31.58 35.22 -14.00
CA LEU A 2 31.13 33.88 -13.67
C LEU A 2 30.28 34.01 -12.40
N ALA A 3 29.00 33.63 -12.50
CA ALA A 3 28.13 33.55 -11.34
C ALA A 3 28.77 32.57 -10.35
N ALA A 4 28.94 33.02 -9.11
CA ALA A 4 29.40 32.17 -8.03
C ALA A 4 28.46 30.96 -7.97
N GLU A 5 29.02 29.78 -8.22
CA GLU A 5 28.40 28.53 -7.82
C GLU A 5 28.19 28.65 -6.31
N GLU A 6 26.94 28.80 -5.89
CA GLU A 6 26.56 28.64 -4.49
C GLU A 6 26.82 27.15 -4.14
N GLU A 7 28.08 26.83 -3.85
CA GLU A 7 28.44 25.67 -3.05
C GLU A 7 27.77 25.87 -1.70
N ASN A 8 26.55 25.33 -1.59
CA ASN A 8 25.78 25.32 -0.37
C ASN A 8 26.44 24.30 0.56
N ASP A 9 27.56 24.70 1.16
CA ASP A 9 28.35 23.99 2.16
C ASP A 9 27.60 23.99 3.50
N ASN A 10 26.33 23.57 3.46
CA ASN A 10 25.49 23.43 4.63
C ASN A 10 25.88 22.12 5.30
N GLU A 11 26.69 22.23 6.35
CA GLU A 11 27.06 21.13 7.24
C GLU A 11 25.81 20.31 7.64
N VAL A 12 25.78 19.04 7.23
CA VAL A 12 24.66 18.12 7.51
C VAL A 12 24.68 17.81 9.00
N ARG A 13 23.70 18.36 9.74
CA ARG A 13 23.58 18.09 11.17
C ARG A 13 23.01 16.70 11.40
N ARG A 14 23.25 16.13 12.58
CA ARG A 14 22.69 14.83 12.98
C ARG A 14 21.15 14.79 12.84
N ILE A 15 20.46 15.88 13.16
CA ILE A 15 19.00 15.99 13.03
C ILE A 15 18.54 15.90 11.56
N ASP A 16 19.32 16.46 10.65
CA ASP A 16 19.03 16.43 9.21
C ASP A 16 19.17 15.01 8.68
N GLN A 17 20.26 14.32 9.06
CA GLN A 17 20.45 12.92 8.69
C GLN A 17 19.35 12.01 9.28
N GLN A 18 18.86 12.31 10.48
CA GLN A 18 17.73 11.59 11.05
C GLN A 18 16.44 11.79 10.24
N ASN A 19 16.18 13.01 9.78
CA ASN A 19 15.04 13.33 8.92
C ASN A 19 15.17 12.65 7.54
N ILE A 20 16.36 12.63 6.95
CA ILE A 20 16.67 11.91 5.70
C ILE A 20 16.42 10.41 5.87
N ASN A 21 16.95 9.81 6.93
CA ASN A 21 16.77 8.39 7.21
C ASN A 21 15.29 8.05 7.49
N LYS A 22 14.55 8.96 8.17
CA LYS A 22 13.11 8.80 8.38
C LYS A 22 12.36 8.84 7.05
N PHE A 23 12.68 9.81 6.20
CA PHE A 23 12.08 9.94 4.87
C PHE A 23 12.31 8.68 4.01
N ALA A 24 13.53 8.15 3.99
CA ALA A 24 13.84 6.92 3.27
C ALA A 24 13.03 5.71 3.77
N ARG A 25 12.86 5.57 5.10
CA ARG A 25 12.01 4.50 5.68
C ARG A 25 10.53 4.68 5.32
N LEU A 26 10.03 5.91 5.34
CA LEU A 26 8.66 6.21 4.94
C LEU A 26 8.43 5.89 3.46
N ASN A 27 9.38 6.22 2.57
CA ASN A 27 9.32 5.84 1.15
C ASN A 27 9.23 4.33 0.97
N ALA A 28 10.14 3.57 1.60
CA ALA A 28 10.11 2.10 1.53
C ALA A 28 8.76 1.55 2.00
N ARG A 29 8.25 2.06 3.13
CA ARG A 29 6.95 1.66 3.66
C ARG A 29 5.79 2.03 2.73
N LEU A 30 5.83 3.20 2.10
CA LEU A 30 4.81 3.64 1.14
C LEU A 30 4.72 2.68 -0.05
N HIS A 31 5.87 2.25 -0.61
CA HIS A 31 5.91 1.28 -1.69
C HIS A 31 5.33 -0.07 -1.27
N GLU A 32 5.69 -0.56 -0.09
CA GLU A 32 5.11 -1.80 0.48
C GLU A 32 3.59 -1.70 0.63
N VAL A 33 3.09 -0.61 1.23
CA VAL A 33 1.65 -0.39 1.45
C VAL A 33 0.91 -0.34 0.12
N ARG A 34 1.43 0.37 -0.88
CA ARG A 34 0.84 0.43 -2.23
C ARG A 34 0.84 -0.92 -2.94
N ALA A 35 1.93 -1.68 -2.82
CA ALA A 35 2.03 -3.03 -3.38
C ALA A 35 1.04 -4.00 -2.71
N GLU A 36 0.92 -3.96 -1.38
CA GLU A 36 -0.04 -4.76 -0.62
C GLU A 36 -1.48 -4.41 -1.02
N ARG A 37 -1.81 -3.12 -1.14
CA ARG A 37 -3.11 -2.65 -1.62
C ARG A 37 -3.43 -3.14 -3.02
N ALA A 38 -2.49 -3.03 -3.95
CA ALA A 38 -2.68 -3.49 -5.32
C ALA A 38 -2.92 -5.01 -5.39
N ASN A 39 -2.23 -5.78 -4.54
CA ASN A 39 -2.45 -7.22 -4.44
C ASN A 39 -3.82 -7.57 -3.86
N LEU A 40 -4.27 -6.86 -2.82
CA LEU A 40 -5.60 -7.03 -2.25
C LEU A 40 -6.72 -6.67 -3.24
N GLN A 41 -6.53 -5.62 -4.03
CA GLN A 41 -7.48 -5.22 -5.07
C GLN A 41 -7.69 -6.35 -6.08
N LYS A 42 -6.60 -6.98 -6.54
CA LYS A 42 -6.66 -8.14 -7.44
C LYS A 42 -7.33 -9.36 -6.81
N GLN A 43 -7.16 -9.58 -5.51
CA GLN A 43 -7.83 -10.67 -4.80
C GLN A 43 -9.33 -10.41 -4.67
N LEU A 44 -9.73 -9.16 -4.41
CA LEU A 44 -11.13 -8.75 -4.40
C LEU A 44 -11.79 -8.94 -5.77
N GLU A 45 -11.13 -8.56 -6.87
CA GLU A 45 -11.63 -8.81 -8.23
C GLU A 45 -11.85 -10.31 -8.48
N ARG A 46 -10.90 -11.16 -8.08
CA ARG A 46 -11.04 -12.62 -8.22
C ARG A 46 -12.20 -13.19 -7.38
N LEU A 47 -12.43 -12.64 -6.19
CA LEU A 47 -13.55 -13.05 -5.34
C LEU A 47 -14.89 -12.58 -5.92
N ASP A 48 -14.93 -11.42 -6.56
CA ASP A 48 -16.12 -10.91 -7.25
C ASP A 48 -16.47 -11.79 -8.47
N ASP A 49 -15.47 -12.17 -9.26
CA ASP A 49 -15.61 -13.13 -10.36
C ASP A 49 -16.15 -14.48 -9.83
N ALA A 50 -15.54 -15.03 -8.79
CA ALA A 50 -15.97 -16.29 -8.18
C ALA A 50 -17.39 -16.21 -7.59
N SER A 51 -17.76 -15.09 -6.97
CA SER A 51 -19.11 -14.88 -6.43
C SER A 51 -20.14 -14.77 -7.55
N THR A 52 -19.78 -14.14 -8.67
CA THR A 52 -20.64 -14.10 -9.86
C THR A 52 -20.86 -15.48 -10.45
N GLU A 53 -19.81 -16.30 -10.56
CA GLU A 53 -19.93 -17.69 -11.01
C GLU A 53 -20.81 -18.54 -10.08
N LEU A 54 -20.66 -18.38 -8.76
CA LEU A 54 -21.51 -19.05 -7.77
C LEU A 54 -23.00 -18.71 -7.97
N MET A 55 -23.33 -17.42 -8.14
CA MET A 55 -24.71 -16.96 -8.38
C MET A 55 -25.32 -17.47 -9.68
N MET A 56 -24.50 -17.82 -10.67
CA MET A 56 -24.95 -18.43 -11.92
C MET A 56 -25.14 -19.95 -11.81
N GLY A 57 -24.81 -20.53 -10.66
CA GLY A 57 -25.01 -21.93 -10.33
C GLY A 57 -26.48 -22.35 -10.31
N SER A 58 -26.69 -23.66 -10.26
CA SER A 58 -28.02 -24.29 -10.25
C SER A 58 -28.40 -24.91 -8.89
N GLY A 59 -27.72 -24.53 -7.79
CA GLY A 59 -27.90 -25.18 -6.49
C GLY A 59 -27.15 -26.52 -6.34
N ASP A 60 -26.17 -26.78 -7.21
CA ASP A 60 -25.34 -28.00 -7.15
C ASP A 60 -24.29 -27.92 -6.04
N THR A 61 -23.67 -29.05 -5.71
CA THR A 61 -22.56 -29.09 -4.75
C THR A 61 -21.36 -28.27 -5.24
N VAL A 62 -20.92 -27.32 -4.42
CA VAL A 62 -19.76 -26.48 -4.70
C VAL A 62 -18.52 -27.14 -4.11
N TRP A 63 -17.44 -27.22 -4.90
CA TRP A 63 -16.15 -27.72 -4.43
C TRP A 63 -15.18 -26.56 -4.19
N MET A 64 -14.92 -26.25 -2.93
CA MET A 64 -13.95 -25.23 -2.55
C MET A 64 -12.54 -25.80 -2.42
N MET A 65 -11.54 -25.09 -2.94
CA MET A 65 -10.13 -25.45 -2.78
C MET A 65 -9.53 -24.73 -1.56
N LEU A 66 -8.98 -25.51 -0.63
CA LEU A 66 -8.29 -25.01 0.57
C LEU A 66 -6.87 -25.60 0.60
N GLY A 67 -5.88 -24.78 0.25
CA GLY A 67 -4.50 -25.24 0.08
C GLY A 67 -4.39 -26.25 -1.07
N GLU A 68 -4.19 -27.52 -0.73
CA GLU A 68 -4.06 -28.64 -1.68
C GLU A 68 -5.28 -29.59 -1.66
N ALA A 69 -6.31 -29.28 -0.86
CA ALA A 69 -7.49 -30.13 -0.69
C ALA A 69 -8.76 -29.47 -1.26
N PHE A 70 -9.75 -30.30 -1.62
CA PHE A 70 -11.09 -29.86 -2.02
C PHE A 70 -12.13 -30.29 -0.99
N LEU A 71 -13.04 -29.37 -0.66
CA LEU A 71 -14.17 -29.61 0.25
C LEU A 71 -15.49 -29.38 -0.49
N ALA A 72 -16.39 -30.36 -0.43
CA ALA A 72 -17.77 -30.17 -0.88
C ALA A 72 -18.52 -29.31 0.13
N THR A 73 -19.23 -28.31 -0.37
CA THR A 73 -20.03 -27.38 0.42
C THR A 73 -21.32 -27.03 -0.33
N SER A 74 -22.28 -26.45 0.38
CA SER A 74 -23.45 -25.86 -0.24
C SER A 74 -23.12 -24.53 -0.91
N GLU A 75 -23.95 -24.11 -1.86
CA GLU A 75 -23.84 -22.79 -2.51
C GLU A 75 -23.98 -21.65 -1.49
N ASP A 76 -24.90 -21.80 -0.52
CA ASP A 76 -25.11 -20.84 0.56
C ASP A 76 -23.84 -20.67 1.42
N ASP A 77 -23.25 -21.78 1.88
CA ASP A 77 -22.01 -21.75 2.69
C ASP A 77 -20.82 -21.17 1.91
N ALA A 78 -20.72 -21.48 0.61
CA ALA A 78 -19.68 -20.92 -0.25
C ALA A 78 -19.84 -19.40 -0.44
N THR A 79 -21.09 -18.95 -0.57
CA THR A 79 -21.44 -17.54 -0.69
C THR A 79 -21.09 -16.79 0.59
N GLU A 80 -21.53 -17.28 1.75
CA GLU A 80 -21.20 -16.68 3.06
C GLU A 80 -19.68 -16.60 3.28
N PHE A 81 -18.95 -17.65 2.87
CA PHE A 81 -17.49 -17.63 2.92
C PHE A 81 -16.90 -16.51 2.05
N CYS A 82 -17.32 -16.38 0.79
CA CYS A 82 -16.84 -15.35 -0.12
C CYS A 82 -17.14 -13.94 0.43
N GLU A 83 -18.35 -13.69 0.91
CA GLU A 83 -18.74 -12.41 1.52
C GLU A 83 -17.84 -12.06 2.73
N GLY A 84 -17.60 -13.03 3.61
CA GLY A 84 -16.71 -12.85 4.76
C GLY A 84 -15.25 -12.60 4.37
N GLN A 85 -14.76 -13.15 3.25
CA GLN A 85 -13.43 -12.82 2.73
C GLN A 85 -13.39 -11.41 2.14
N VAL A 86 -14.42 -11.02 1.39
CA VAL A 86 -14.55 -9.67 0.82
C VAL A 86 -14.51 -8.62 1.93
N GLU A 87 -15.30 -8.79 3.00
CA GLU A 87 -15.32 -7.85 4.14
C GLU A 87 -13.95 -7.72 4.80
N LYS A 88 -13.26 -8.85 5.06
CA LYS A 88 -11.91 -8.86 5.64
C LYS A 88 -10.90 -8.12 4.76
N MET A 89 -10.93 -8.37 3.45
CA MET A 89 -10.02 -7.74 2.50
C MET A 89 -10.32 -6.24 2.36
N GLN A 90 -11.59 -5.84 2.28
CA GLN A 90 -12.00 -4.43 2.24
C GLN A 90 -11.56 -3.67 3.50
N SER A 91 -11.76 -4.26 4.69
CA SER A 91 -11.29 -3.69 5.96
C SER A 91 -9.76 -3.50 5.96
N ARG A 92 -9.02 -4.48 5.43
CA ARG A 92 -7.57 -4.38 5.27
C ARG A 92 -7.16 -3.26 4.30
N VAL A 93 -7.86 -3.12 3.18
CA VAL A 93 -7.64 -2.04 2.20
C VAL A 93 -7.85 -0.67 2.84
N GLU A 94 -8.93 -0.48 3.62
CA GLU A 94 -9.17 0.80 4.29
C GLU A 94 -8.12 1.13 5.35
N ARG A 95 -7.67 0.14 6.12
CA ARG A 95 -6.56 0.33 7.05
C ARG A 95 -5.27 0.76 6.33
N LEU A 96 -4.96 0.14 5.20
CA LEU A 96 -3.78 0.48 4.40
C LEU A 96 -3.91 1.85 3.73
N LYS A 97 -5.11 2.27 3.31
CA LYS A 97 -5.37 3.63 2.82
C LYS A 97 -5.08 4.67 3.90
N GLY A 98 -5.56 4.46 5.12
CA GLY A 98 -5.27 5.37 6.24
C GLY A 98 -3.77 5.43 6.58
N GLU A 99 -3.09 4.29 6.53
CA GLU A 99 -1.63 4.22 6.70
C GLU A 99 -0.90 4.98 5.59
N GLU A 100 -1.30 4.81 4.32
CA GLU A 100 -0.74 5.56 3.20
C GLU A 100 -0.93 7.07 3.36
N THR A 101 -2.13 7.54 3.72
CA THR A 101 -2.38 8.97 3.96
C THR A 101 -1.45 9.52 5.04
N THR A 102 -1.32 8.79 6.17
CA THR A 102 -0.43 9.20 7.27
C THR A 102 1.02 9.31 6.80
N ILE A 103 1.51 8.33 6.02
CA ILE A 103 2.88 8.33 5.50
C ILE A 103 3.10 9.52 4.55
N VAL A 104 2.16 9.78 3.64
CA VAL A 104 2.24 10.89 2.68
C VAL A 104 2.26 12.24 3.39
N ASP A 105 1.43 12.41 4.43
CA ASP A 105 1.41 13.63 5.25
C ASP A 105 2.75 13.83 5.98
N GLU A 106 3.29 12.78 6.60
CA GLU A 106 4.61 12.84 7.25
C GLU A 106 5.75 13.15 6.26
N GLN A 107 5.72 12.56 5.06
CA GLN A 107 6.67 12.86 4.00
C GLN A 107 6.58 14.30 3.53
N ALA A 108 5.38 14.86 3.40
CA ALA A 108 5.18 16.25 3.00
C ALA A 108 5.82 17.23 3.99
N GLU A 109 5.66 16.98 5.30
CA GLU A 109 6.30 17.80 6.33
C GLU A 109 7.83 17.65 6.33
N LEU A 110 8.35 16.42 6.18
CA LEU A 110 9.79 16.20 6.06
C LEU A 110 10.40 16.86 4.82
N LYS A 111 9.69 16.83 3.67
CA LYS A 111 10.11 17.51 2.45
C LYS A 111 10.24 19.01 2.67
N LYS A 112 9.27 19.67 3.33
CA LYS A 112 9.35 21.11 3.64
C LYS A 112 10.59 21.43 4.50
N ILE A 113 10.84 20.63 5.53
CA ILE A 113 11.99 20.80 6.43
C ILE A 113 13.31 20.66 5.67
N LEU A 114 13.44 19.58 4.89
CA LEU A 114 14.68 19.25 4.19
C LEU A 114 14.95 20.20 3.00
N TYR A 115 13.94 20.53 2.19
CA TYR A 115 14.09 21.52 1.12
C TYR A 115 14.30 22.94 1.65
N GLY A 116 13.68 23.32 2.77
CA GLY A 116 13.94 24.60 3.42
C GLY A 116 15.39 24.76 3.89
N ARG A 117 16.11 23.65 4.07
CA ARG A 117 17.48 23.63 4.60
C ARG A 117 18.55 23.37 3.55
N PHE A 118 18.31 22.43 2.64
CA PHE A 118 19.27 22.04 1.60
C PHE A 118 18.91 22.60 0.23
N GLY A 119 17.67 23.08 0.02
CA GLY A 119 17.24 23.63 -1.26
C GLY A 119 17.48 22.64 -2.41
N LYS A 120 18.25 23.06 -3.41
CA LYS A 120 18.56 22.24 -4.59
C LYS A 120 19.63 21.17 -4.34
N SER A 121 20.32 21.15 -3.19
CA SER A 121 21.37 20.18 -2.91
C SER A 121 20.86 18.82 -2.41
N ILE A 122 19.55 18.70 -2.14
CA ILE A 122 18.91 17.43 -1.79
C ILE A 122 17.85 17.04 -2.82
N ASN A 123 17.80 15.74 -3.15
CA ASN A 123 16.75 15.16 -3.97
C ASN A 123 15.90 14.19 -3.15
N LEU A 124 14.59 14.42 -3.09
CA LEU A 124 13.61 13.66 -2.30
C LEU A 124 12.45 13.15 -3.17
N GLU A 125 12.65 13.06 -4.48
CA GLU A 125 11.67 12.49 -5.40
C GLU A 125 11.79 10.95 -5.49
N ASP A 126 10.66 10.28 -5.69
CA ASP A 126 10.57 8.82 -5.76
C ASP A 126 11.39 8.30 -6.96
N SER A 127 12.18 7.25 -6.72
CA SER A 127 12.78 6.39 -7.75
C SER A 127 12.15 5.01 -7.68
#